data_AF-A0A352SCL4-F1
#
_entry.id   AF-A0A352SCL4-F1
#
_cell.length_a   1.000
_cell.length_b   1.000
_cell.length_c   1.000
_cell.angle_alpha   90.00
_cell.angle_beta   90.00
_cell.angle_gamma   90.00
#
_symmetry.space_group_name_H-M   'P 1'
#
loop_
_entity.id
_entity.type
_entity.pdbx_description
1 polymer ?
#
loop_
_entity_poly.entity_id
_entity_poly.type
_entity_poly.pdbx_seq_one_letter_code
_entity_poly.pdbx_strand_id
1 'polypeptide(L)'
;MSTTPSSVIVPGPAVPAKALKDQSRLRLAATWALIMPYWKSEDRKAGLGLLTLVVALNLGIVYINVLLNEWNRVFYNAIEQRDFVSFKALLLRFSWIAACFIVLAISRQYYQMMLQMRWRTWMTGRFMQRWLGHQAYYRIEQTHSTDNPDQRLADDLRQFTDGALSLSMGLLNSVVTLVSFIGILWVVSGPISLALGGSELTIPGYMVWFAIGYAVVGSLITHFVGRPLIGLSFQQEQYEANFRFMLVRLRENS
;
A
#
# COMPACT_ATOMS: atom_id res chain seq x y z
N MET A 1 -21.32 9.42 -52.89
CA MET A 1 -21.57 10.24 -51.69
C MET A 1 -22.62 9.55 -50.84
N SER A 2 -22.20 8.82 -49.79
CA SER A 2 -23.11 8.33 -48.75
C SER A 2 -22.47 8.62 -47.40
N THR A 3 -22.92 9.70 -46.76
CA THR A 3 -22.53 10.07 -45.39
C THR A 3 -23.34 9.21 -44.43
N THR A 4 -22.72 8.14 -43.91
CA THR A 4 -23.27 7.43 -42.75
C THR A 4 -23.15 8.37 -41.55
N PRO A 5 -24.23 8.64 -40.78
CA PRO A 5 -24.12 9.46 -39.59
C PRO A 5 -23.35 8.64 -38.55
N SER A 6 -22.13 9.06 -38.24
CA SER A 6 -21.37 8.57 -37.09
C SER A 6 -22.21 8.83 -35.84
N SER A 7 -22.77 7.78 -35.25
CA SER A 7 -23.52 7.88 -34.00
C SER A 7 -22.59 8.41 -32.92
N VAL A 8 -22.83 9.67 -32.56
CA VAL A 8 -22.07 10.41 -31.55
C VAL A 8 -22.36 9.78 -30.19
N ILE A 9 -21.42 9.00 -29.67
CA ILE A 9 -21.43 8.60 -28.26
C ILE A 9 -20.99 9.82 -27.46
N VAL A 10 -21.97 10.62 -27.02
CA VAL A 10 -21.78 11.62 -25.97
C VAL A 10 -21.24 10.85 -24.74
N PRO A 11 -20.18 11.32 -24.05
CA PRO A 11 -19.81 10.74 -22.77
C PRO A 11 -21.05 10.70 -21.88
N GLY A 12 -21.49 9.50 -21.51
CA GLY A 12 -22.73 9.32 -20.76
C GLY A 12 -22.72 10.12 -19.45
N PRO A 13 -23.91 10.38 -18.86
CA PRO A 13 -24.00 11.10 -17.59
C PRO A 13 -23.08 10.45 -16.55
N ALA A 14 -22.57 11.28 -15.62
CA ALA A 14 -21.71 10.84 -14.53
C ALA A 14 -22.20 9.51 -13.96
N VAL A 15 -21.30 8.51 -13.87
CA VAL A 15 -21.63 7.20 -13.30
C VAL A 15 -22.33 7.44 -11.96
N PRO A 16 -23.59 7.02 -11.79
CA PRO A 16 -24.35 7.37 -10.60
C PRO A 16 -23.60 6.85 -9.37
N ALA A 17 -23.52 7.65 -8.30
CA ALA A 17 -22.75 7.33 -7.09
C ALA A 17 -23.05 5.93 -6.50
N LYS A 18 -24.25 5.39 -6.79
CA LYS A 18 -24.68 4.04 -6.42
C LYS A 18 -23.93 2.93 -7.17
N ALA A 19 -23.61 3.13 -8.45
CA ALA A 19 -22.82 2.20 -9.25
C ALA A 19 -21.34 2.16 -8.81
N LEU A 20 -20.79 3.31 -8.38
CA LEU A 20 -19.47 3.37 -7.74
C LEU A 20 -19.44 2.60 -6.40
N LYS A 21 -20.53 2.67 -5.63
CA LYS A 21 -20.67 1.99 -4.33
C LYS A 21 -20.77 0.46 -4.42
N ASP A 22 -21.32 -0.07 -5.51
CA ASP A 22 -21.36 -1.53 -5.74
C ASP A 22 -20.05 -2.07 -6.34
N GLN A 23 -19.30 -1.25 -7.09
CA GLN A 23 -17.92 -1.59 -7.50
C GLN A 23 -16.95 -1.61 -6.30
N SER A 24 -17.19 -0.82 -5.26
CA SER A 24 -16.30 -0.72 -4.08
C SER A 24 -16.46 -1.86 -3.05
N ARG A 25 -17.32 -2.86 -3.28
CA ARG A 25 -17.43 -4.01 -2.36
C ARG A 25 -16.19 -4.89 -2.50
N LEU A 26 -15.39 -4.98 -1.44
CA LEU A 26 -14.23 -5.88 -1.36
C LEU A 26 -14.65 -7.33 -1.65
N ARG A 27 -14.38 -7.82 -2.85
CA ARG A 27 -14.63 -9.21 -3.25
C ARG A 27 -13.49 -10.11 -2.80
N LEU A 28 -13.28 -10.22 -1.49
CA LEU A 28 -12.16 -10.94 -0.88
C LEU A 28 -12.00 -12.37 -1.42
N ALA A 29 -13.12 -13.09 -1.59
CA ALA A 29 -13.09 -14.45 -2.13
C ALA A 29 -12.56 -14.50 -3.59
N ALA A 30 -12.96 -13.54 -4.43
CA ALA A 30 -12.50 -13.45 -5.82
C ALA A 30 -11.02 -13.04 -5.89
N THR A 31 -10.61 -12.06 -5.08
CA THR A 31 -9.20 -11.66 -4.94
C THR A 31 -8.34 -12.82 -4.48
N TRP A 32 -8.81 -13.59 -3.49
CA TRP A 32 -8.11 -14.76 -2.98
C TRP A 32 -7.97 -15.87 -4.03
N ALA A 33 -9.01 -16.08 -4.85
CA ALA A 33 -8.97 -17.02 -5.97
C ALA A 33 -7.93 -16.65 -7.04
N LEU A 34 -7.55 -15.38 -7.16
CA LEU A 34 -6.48 -14.91 -8.05
C LEU A 34 -5.08 -15.07 -7.43
N ILE A 35 -4.95 -14.95 -6.10
CA ILE A 35 -3.66 -15.03 -5.39
C ILE A 35 -3.23 -16.48 -5.18
N MET A 36 -4.11 -17.32 -4.65
CA MET A 36 -3.82 -18.69 -4.25
C MET A 36 -3.11 -19.54 -5.32
N PRO A 37 -3.44 -19.44 -6.62
CA PRO A 37 -2.87 -20.31 -7.63
C PRO A 37 -1.34 -20.21 -7.76
N TYR A 38 -0.74 -19.02 -7.56
CA TYR A 38 0.72 -18.86 -7.63
C TYR A 38 1.43 -19.65 -6.54
N TRP A 39 0.91 -19.58 -5.32
CA TRP A 39 1.47 -20.25 -4.14
C TRP A 39 1.29 -21.77 -4.15
N LYS A 40 0.45 -22.31 -5.04
CA LYS A 40 0.27 -23.75 -5.27
C LYS A 40 1.00 -24.27 -6.50
N SER A 41 1.68 -23.39 -7.24
CA SER A 41 2.35 -23.74 -8.50
C SER A 41 3.70 -24.41 -8.30
N GLU A 42 4.32 -24.85 -9.39
CA GLU A 42 5.69 -25.35 -9.42
C GLU A 42 6.70 -24.31 -8.92
N ASP A 43 6.40 -23.01 -9.12
CA ASP A 43 7.24 -21.89 -8.69
C ASP A 43 7.13 -21.56 -7.19
N ARG A 44 6.28 -22.29 -6.44
CA ARG A 44 5.96 -22.00 -5.03
C ARG A 44 7.19 -21.92 -4.13
N LYS A 45 8.20 -22.78 -4.32
CA LYS A 45 9.35 -22.87 -3.41
C LYS A 45 10.18 -21.60 -3.47
N ALA A 46 10.45 -21.14 -4.70
CA ALA A 46 11.21 -19.92 -4.91
C ALA A 46 10.40 -18.68 -4.55
N GLY A 47 9.10 -18.65 -4.87
CA GLY A 47 8.19 -17.59 -4.44
C GLY A 47 8.12 -17.46 -2.92
N LEU A 48 7.96 -18.58 -2.19
CA LEU A 48 7.94 -18.60 -0.72
C LEU A 48 9.29 -18.26 -0.11
N GLY A 49 10.40 -18.70 -0.72
CA GLY A 49 11.75 -18.32 -0.29
C GLY A 49 11.97 -16.82 -0.36
N LEU A 50 11.63 -16.21 -1.51
CA LEU A 50 11.69 -14.75 -1.70
C LEU A 50 10.74 -14.02 -0.75
N LEU A 51 9.50 -14.51 -0.58
CA LEU A 51 8.54 -13.93 0.35
C LEU A 51 9.08 -13.91 1.78
N THR A 52 9.60 -15.05 2.24
CA THR A 52 10.17 -15.20 3.59
C THR A 52 11.36 -14.26 3.79
N LEU A 53 12.23 -14.16 2.78
CA LEU A 53 13.37 -13.24 2.80
C LEU A 53 12.90 -11.78 2.89
N VAL A 54 11.93 -11.36 2.07
CA VAL A 54 11.39 -9.99 2.11
C VAL A 54 10.75 -9.70 3.47
N VAL A 55 10.00 -10.63 4.04
CA VAL A 55 9.42 -10.50 5.38
C VAL A 55 10.52 -10.36 6.44
N ALA A 56 11.55 -11.21 6.41
CA ALA A 56 12.67 -11.14 7.34
C ALA A 56 13.42 -9.80 7.24
N LEU A 57 13.67 -9.30 6.03
CA LEU A 57 14.28 -7.99 5.81
C LEU A 57 13.40 -6.85 6.33
N ASN A 58 12.07 -6.95 6.15
CA ASN A 58 11.13 -5.97 6.68
C ASN A 58 11.15 -5.92 8.22
N LEU A 59 11.13 -7.09 8.86
CA LEU A 59 11.28 -7.20 10.32
C LEU A 59 12.64 -6.66 10.80
N GLY A 60 13.71 -6.93 10.06
CA GLY A 60 15.04 -6.38 10.33
C GLY A 60 15.07 -4.84 10.28
N ILE A 61 14.38 -4.23 9.32
CA ILE A 61 14.24 -2.77 9.24
C ILE A 61 13.46 -2.22 10.44
N VAL A 62 12.36 -2.86 10.84
CA VAL A 62 11.62 -2.44 12.05
C VAL A 62 12.49 -2.56 13.29
N TYR A 63 13.27 -3.64 13.43
CA TYR A 63 14.23 -3.79 14.52
C TYR A 63 15.30 -2.69 14.52
N ILE A 64 15.83 -2.31 13.34
CA ILE A 64 16.74 -1.16 13.23
C ILE A 64 16.06 0.14 13.67
N ASN A 65 14.79 0.37 13.34
CA ASN A 65 14.07 1.56 13.80
C ASN A 65 13.96 1.60 15.33
N VAL A 66 13.75 0.45 15.98
CA VAL A 66 13.78 0.35 17.45
C VAL A 66 15.18 0.66 18.01
N LEU A 67 16.23 0.09 17.41
CA LEU A 67 17.62 0.39 17.79
C LEU A 67 17.96 1.88 17.61
N LEU A 68 17.46 2.50 16.54
CA LEU A 68 17.66 3.92 16.27
C LEU A 68 16.92 4.79 17.28
N ASN A 69 15.72 4.38 17.71
CA ASN A 69 14.98 5.06 18.77
C ASN A 69 15.74 5.01 20.11
N GLU A 70 16.22 3.83 20.49
CA GLU A 70 17.05 3.66 21.68
C GLU A 70 18.36 4.45 21.59
N TRP A 71 19.00 4.44 20.41
CA TRP A 71 20.19 5.23 20.15
C TRP A 71 19.93 6.74 20.32
N ASN A 72 18.80 7.25 19.83
CA ASN A 72 18.42 8.66 20.01
C ASN A 72 18.32 9.00 21.50
N ARG A 73 17.67 8.15 22.31
CA ARG A 73 17.54 8.36 23.75
C ARG A 73 18.91 8.51 24.43
N VAL A 74 19.82 7.56 24.20
CA VAL A 74 21.15 7.60 24.84
C VAL A 74 22.03 8.72 24.31
N PHE A 75 21.85 9.11 23.04
CA PHE A 75 22.55 10.23 22.42
C PHE A 75 22.19 11.56 23.06
N TYR A 76 20.89 11.82 23.24
CA TYR A 76 20.45 13.05 23.90
C TYR A 76 20.85 13.08 25.38
N ASN A 77 20.80 11.95 26.09
CA ASN A 77 21.29 11.86 27.47
C ASN A 77 22.79 12.18 27.58
N ALA A 78 23.62 11.71 26.63
CA ALA A 78 25.06 11.99 26.63
C ALA A 78 25.35 13.48 26.39
N ILE A 79 24.56 14.14 25.52
CA ILE A 79 24.66 15.59 25.29
C ILE A 79 24.27 16.35 26.56
N GLU A 80 23.15 15.98 27.18
CA GLU A 80 22.68 16.60 28.42
C GLU A 80 23.73 16.51 29.53
N GLN A 81 24.36 15.34 29.69
CA GLN A 81 25.40 15.08 30.69
C GLN A 81 26.79 15.60 30.28
N ARG A 82 26.93 16.17 29.07
CA ARG A 82 28.21 16.65 28.51
C ARG A 82 29.30 15.56 28.45
N ASP A 83 28.91 14.30 28.26
CA ASP A 83 29.84 13.17 28.14
C ASP A 83 30.41 13.06 26.71
N PHE A 84 31.56 13.69 26.49
CA PHE A 84 32.23 13.69 25.19
C PHE A 84 32.76 12.30 24.76
N VAL A 85 33.06 11.41 25.71
CA VAL A 85 33.57 10.07 25.39
C VAL A 85 32.45 9.21 24.83
N SER A 86 31.32 9.13 25.53
CA SER A 86 30.13 8.44 25.05
C SER A 86 29.60 9.04 23.75
N PHE A 87 29.61 10.37 23.61
CA PHE A 87 29.17 11.04 22.40
C PHE A 87 29.91 10.53 21.14
N LYS A 88 31.25 10.46 21.17
CA LYS A 88 32.03 9.96 20.03
C LYS A 88 31.75 8.49 19.72
N ALA A 89 31.60 7.66 20.75
CA ALA A 89 31.25 6.24 20.58
C ALA A 89 29.86 6.08 19.94
N LEU A 90 28.90 6.92 20.34
CA LEU A 90 27.55 6.92 19.78
C LEU A 90 27.51 7.37 18.32
N LEU A 91 28.37 8.30 17.89
CA LEU A 91 28.50 8.64 16.47
C LEU A 91 28.95 7.45 15.62
N LEU A 92 29.93 6.67 16.09
CA LEU A 92 30.38 5.48 15.38
C LEU A 92 29.29 4.40 15.35
N ARG A 93 28.58 4.20 16.47
CA ARG A 93 27.42 3.28 16.55
C ARG A 93 26.32 3.70 15.57
N PHE A 94 26.03 4.99 15.44
CA PHE A 94 25.07 5.51 14.47
C PHE A 94 25.47 5.17 13.04
N SER A 95 26.73 5.39 12.67
CA SER A 95 27.23 5.07 11.34
C SER A 95 27.01 3.60 10.98
N TRP A 96 27.23 2.67 11.91
CA TRP A 96 26.94 1.25 11.71
C TRP A 96 25.45 0.95 11.56
N ILE A 97 24.60 1.54 12.43
CA ILE A 97 23.14 1.38 12.33
C ILE A 97 22.63 1.90 10.98
N ALA A 98 23.09 3.07 10.55
CA ALA A 98 22.73 3.69 9.28
C ALA A 98 23.20 2.87 8.08
N ALA A 99 24.44 2.36 8.09
CA ALA A 99 24.95 1.49 7.04
C ALA A 99 24.12 0.20 6.92
N CYS A 100 23.84 -0.47 8.04
CA CYS A 100 22.97 -1.64 8.07
C CYS A 100 21.55 -1.34 7.56
N PHE A 101 20.99 -0.18 7.95
CA PHE A 101 19.69 0.25 7.47
C PHE A 101 19.65 0.35 5.95
N ILE A 102 20.63 1.02 5.36
CA ILE A 102 20.72 1.22 3.90
C ILE A 102 20.82 -0.14 3.19
N VAL A 103 21.69 -1.04 3.66
CA VAL A 103 21.86 -2.38 3.08
C VAL A 103 20.57 -3.18 3.15
N LEU A 104 19.89 -3.20 4.31
CA LEU A 104 18.61 -3.90 4.45
C LEU A 104 17.51 -3.28 3.59
N ALA A 105 17.42 -1.96 3.53
CA ALA A 105 16.41 -1.25 2.75
C ALA A 105 16.53 -1.53 1.25
N ILE A 106 17.75 -1.42 0.71
CA ILE A 106 18.05 -1.70 -0.70
C ILE A 106 17.80 -3.19 -1.00
N SER A 107 18.28 -4.09 -0.14
CA SER A 107 18.07 -5.53 -0.30
C SER A 107 16.59 -5.87 -0.31
N ARG A 108 15.81 -5.34 0.66
CA ARG A 108 14.36 -5.56 0.74
C ARG A 108 13.68 -5.11 -0.55
N GLN A 109 13.99 -3.91 -1.03
CA GLN A 109 13.42 -3.38 -2.27
C GLN A 109 13.76 -4.27 -3.47
N TYR A 110 15.02 -4.68 -3.60
CA TYR A 110 15.47 -5.55 -4.69
C TYR A 110 14.74 -6.90 -4.69
N TYR A 111 14.70 -7.61 -3.55
CA TYR A 111 14.03 -8.90 -3.47
C TYR A 111 12.51 -8.81 -3.60
N GLN A 112 11.90 -7.71 -3.16
CA GLN A 112 10.49 -7.44 -3.40
C GLN A 112 10.20 -7.28 -4.91
N MET A 113 11.03 -6.51 -5.63
CA MET A 113 10.91 -6.38 -7.08
C MET A 113 11.10 -7.72 -7.80
N MET A 114 12.05 -8.55 -7.36
CA MET A 114 12.22 -9.90 -7.89
C MET A 114 10.97 -10.76 -7.69
N LEU A 115 10.38 -10.73 -6.50
CA LEU A 115 9.15 -11.47 -6.20
C LEU A 115 7.98 -10.98 -7.04
N GLN A 116 7.81 -9.66 -7.20
CA GLN A 116 6.80 -9.04 -8.06
C GLN A 116 6.95 -9.51 -9.50
N MET A 117 8.15 -9.41 -10.08
CA MET A 117 8.41 -9.86 -11.45
C MET A 117 8.12 -11.35 -11.63
N ARG A 118 8.56 -12.18 -10.69
CA ARG A 118 8.39 -13.63 -10.78
C ARG A 118 6.92 -14.05 -10.70
N TRP A 119 6.18 -13.47 -9.76
CA TRP A 119 4.74 -13.69 -9.65
C TRP A 119 4.01 -13.19 -10.91
N ARG A 120 4.36 -12.00 -11.41
CA ARG A 120 3.78 -11.46 -12.64
C ARG A 120 4.02 -12.37 -13.84
N THR A 121 5.26 -12.81 -14.06
CA THR A 121 5.60 -13.74 -15.15
C THR A 121 4.76 -15.01 -15.10
N TRP A 122 4.60 -15.58 -13.92
CA TRP A 122 3.77 -16.77 -13.73
C TRP A 122 2.28 -16.49 -14.02
N MET A 123 1.74 -15.39 -13.50
CA MET A 123 0.34 -15.00 -13.73
C MET A 123 0.08 -14.76 -15.22
N THR A 124 0.90 -13.95 -15.88
CA THR A 124 0.78 -13.67 -17.31
C THR A 124 0.87 -14.95 -18.12
N GLY A 125 1.83 -15.84 -17.84
CA GLY A 125 1.94 -17.13 -18.52
C GLY A 125 0.69 -17.99 -18.39
N ARG A 126 0.13 -18.10 -17.18
CA ARG A 126 -1.10 -18.87 -16.92
C ARG A 126 -2.31 -18.29 -17.66
N PHE A 127 -2.50 -16.97 -17.62
CA PHE A 127 -3.63 -16.33 -18.30
C PHE A 127 -3.47 -16.36 -19.82
N MET A 128 -2.25 -16.19 -20.33
CA MET A 128 -1.94 -16.31 -21.76
C MET A 128 -2.27 -17.72 -22.28
N GLN A 129 -1.86 -18.78 -21.56
CA GLN A 129 -2.20 -20.16 -21.93
C GLN A 129 -3.71 -20.41 -21.99
N ARG A 130 -4.49 -19.81 -21.08
CA ARG A 130 -5.95 -19.91 -21.07
C ARG A 130 -6.60 -19.13 -22.21
N TRP A 131 -6.03 -17.98 -22.56
CA TRP A 131 -6.56 -17.11 -23.60
C TRP A 131 -6.30 -17.68 -25.01
N LEU A 132 -5.11 -18.21 -25.25
CA LEU A 132 -4.76 -18.88 -26.50
C LEU A 132 -5.34 -20.31 -26.58
N GLY A 133 -5.56 -20.95 -25.43
CA GLY A 133 -6.11 -22.29 -25.35
C GLY A 133 -7.55 -22.38 -25.87
N HIS A 134 -7.84 -23.45 -26.60
CA HIS A 134 -9.19 -23.75 -27.11
C HIS A 134 -9.84 -22.60 -27.90
N GLN A 135 -9.06 -21.75 -28.59
CA GLN A 135 -9.59 -20.57 -29.31
C GLN A 135 -10.43 -19.63 -28.40
N ALA A 136 -10.09 -19.53 -27.11
CA ALA A 136 -10.84 -18.68 -26.18
C ALA A 136 -10.80 -17.20 -26.60
N TYR A 137 -9.69 -16.71 -27.17
CA TYR A 137 -9.60 -15.37 -27.74
C TYR A 137 -10.73 -15.08 -28.75
N TYR A 138 -10.97 -16.01 -29.68
CA TYR A 138 -12.01 -15.87 -30.70
C TYR A 138 -13.42 -15.89 -30.09
N ARG A 139 -13.67 -16.80 -29.14
CA ARG A 139 -14.98 -16.86 -28.45
C ARG A 139 -15.27 -15.61 -27.62
N ILE A 140 -14.26 -15.06 -26.95
CA ILE A 140 -14.40 -13.84 -26.14
C ILE A 140 -14.71 -12.65 -27.05
N GLU A 141 -14.04 -12.55 -28.19
CA GLU A 141 -14.30 -11.50 -29.19
C GLU A 141 -15.70 -11.64 -29.80
N GLN A 142 -16.11 -12.85 -30.17
CA GLN A 142 -17.43 -13.09 -30.76
C GLN A 142 -18.59 -12.87 -29.76
N THR A 143 -18.39 -13.21 -28.49
CA THR A 143 -19.43 -13.10 -27.45
C THR A 143 -19.43 -11.72 -26.79
N HIS A 144 -18.40 -10.89 -27.03
CA HIS A 144 -18.14 -9.66 -26.28
C HIS A 144 -18.24 -9.86 -24.76
N SER A 145 -17.80 -11.02 -24.26
CA SER A 145 -18.01 -11.40 -22.86
C SER A 145 -17.10 -10.65 -21.87
N THR A 146 -16.02 -10.04 -22.38
CA THR A 146 -15.01 -9.33 -21.59
C THR A 146 -14.44 -8.17 -22.40
N ASP A 147 -14.48 -6.95 -21.83
CA ASP A 147 -13.86 -5.78 -22.42
C ASP A 147 -12.34 -5.78 -22.27
N ASN A 148 -11.63 -5.35 -23.32
CA ASN A 148 -10.18 -5.15 -23.41
C ASN A 148 -9.34 -6.28 -22.79
N PRO A 149 -9.47 -7.53 -23.28
CA PRO A 149 -8.77 -8.69 -22.71
C PRO A 149 -7.23 -8.56 -22.78
N ASP A 150 -6.73 -7.85 -23.78
CA ASP A 150 -5.33 -7.48 -23.97
C ASP A 150 -4.82 -6.54 -22.86
N GLN A 151 -5.57 -5.47 -22.56
CA GLN A 151 -5.25 -4.53 -21.47
C GLN A 151 -5.27 -5.26 -20.12
N ARG A 152 -6.26 -6.13 -19.90
CA ARG A 152 -6.35 -6.95 -18.67
C ARG A 152 -5.12 -7.85 -18.49
N LEU A 153 -4.60 -8.41 -19.58
CA LEU A 153 -3.45 -9.31 -19.54
C LEU A 153 -2.12 -8.54 -19.36
N ALA A 154 -1.98 -7.38 -20.01
CA ALA A 154 -0.76 -6.59 -20.02
C ALA A 154 -0.61 -5.69 -18.77
N ASP A 155 -1.66 -4.98 -18.40
CA ASP A 155 -1.62 -3.95 -17.35
C ASP A 155 -2.28 -4.38 -16.06
N ASP A 156 -3.48 -4.95 -16.09
CA ASP A 156 -4.21 -5.25 -14.85
C ASP A 156 -3.50 -6.34 -14.03
N LEU A 157 -2.93 -7.36 -14.67
CA LEU A 157 -2.15 -8.38 -13.97
C LEU A 157 -0.92 -7.80 -13.26
N ARG A 158 -0.24 -6.83 -13.90
CA ARG A 158 0.89 -6.11 -13.28
C ARG A 158 0.43 -5.31 -12.08
N GLN A 159 -0.60 -4.48 -12.25
CA GLN A 159 -1.15 -3.64 -11.19
C GLN A 159 -1.63 -4.50 -10.01
N PHE A 160 -2.26 -5.65 -10.30
CA PHE A 160 -2.71 -6.60 -9.31
C PHE A 160 -1.55 -7.19 -8.50
N THR A 161 -0.52 -7.74 -9.15
CA THR A 161 0.61 -8.36 -8.43
C THR A 161 1.41 -7.35 -7.64
N ASP A 162 1.67 -6.18 -8.22
CA ASP A 162 2.45 -5.12 -7.60
C ASP A 162 1.70 -4.53 -6.40
N GLY A 163 0.41 -4.24 -6.58
CA GLY A 163 -0.48 -3.73 -5.54
C GLY A 163 -0.69 -4.74 -4.41
N ALA A 164 -0.92 -6.02 -4.71
CA ALA A 164 -1.13 -7.05 -3.69
C ALA A 164 0.12 -7.24 -2.80
N LEU A 165 1.32 -7.28 -3.39
CA LEU A 165 2.57 -7.37 -2.64
C LEU A 165 2.87 -6.09 -1.85
N SER A 166 2.72 -4.93 -2.48
CA SER A 166 2.96 -3.64 -1.81
C SER A 166 2.03 -3.44 -0.62
N LEU A 167 0.73 -3.71 -0.79
CA LEU A 167 -0.27 -3.53 0.26
C LEU A 167 -0.05 -4.51 1.41
N SER A 168 0.24 -5.79 1.12
CA SER A 168 0.50 -6.79 2.15
C SER A 168 1.77 -6.50 2.94
N MET A 169 2.86 -6.11 2.27
CA MET A 169 4.12 -5.75 2.93
C MET A 169 4.03 -4.43 3.70
N GLY A 170 3.27 -3.46 3.17
CA GLY A 170 2.95 -2.21 3.85
C GLY A 170 2.14 -2.46 5.12
N LEU A 171 1.08 -3.27 5.03
CA LEU A 171 0.27 -3.65 6.19
C LEU A 171 1.11 -4.36 7.25
N LEU A 172 1.92 -5.34 6.86
CA LEU A 172 2.83 -6.03 7.79
C LEU A 172 3.76 -5.03 8.49
N ASN A 173 4.41 -4.15 7.72
CA ASN A 173 5.31 -3.14 8.28
C ASN A 173 4.58 -2.23 9.27
N SER A 174 3.40 -1.72 8.89
CA SER A 174 2.58 -0.85 9.75
C SER A 174 2.18 -1.54 11.05
N VAL A 175 1.73 -2.80 10.98
CA VAL A 175 1.32 -3.57 12.17
C VAL A 175 2.50 -3.82 13.09
N VAL A 176 3.63 -4.31 12.56
CA VAL A 176 4.82 -4.61 13.38
C VAL A 176 5.35 -3.32 14.01
N THR A 177 5.45 -2.23 13.23
CA THR A 177 5.87 -0.93 13.74
C THR A 177 4.92 -0.43 14.84
N LEU A 178 3.61 -0.51 14.64
CA LEU A 178 2.62 -0.12 15.64
C LEU A 178 2.81 -0.90 16.94
N VAL A 179 2.91 -2.22 16.87
CA VAL A 179 3.09 -3.07 18.06
C VAL A 179 4.42 -2.75 18.77
N SER A 180 5.52 -2.60 18.03
CA SER A 180 6.82 -2.24 18.60
C SER A 180 6.78 -0.89 19.31
N PHE A 181 6.20 0.12 18.68
CA PHE A 181 6.13 1.47 19.26
C PHE A 181 5.13 1.57 20.42
N ILE A 182 4.02 0.82 20.39
CA ILE A 182 3.15 0.68 21.56
C ILE A 182 3.95 0.09 22.74
N GLY A 183 4.75 -0.95 22.51
CA GLY A 183 5.59 -1.55 23.54
C GLY A 183 6.60 -0.56 24.13
N ILE A 184 7.33 0.18 23.27
CA ILE A 184 8.28 1.21 23.71
C ILE A 184 7.56 2.30 24.51
N LEU A 185 6.45 2.82 23.97
CA LEU A 185 5.69 3.89 24.60
C LEU A 185 5.11 3.45 25.94
N TRP A 186 4.66 2.19 26.06
CA TRP A 186 4.17 1.62 27.31
C TRP A 186 5.24 1.61 28.40
N VAL A 187 6.47 1.19 28.05
CA VAL A 187 7.61 1.14 28.99
C VAL A 187 8.03 2.55 29.41
N VAL A 188 8.05 3.51 28.48
CA VAL A 188 8.51 4.88 28.74
C VAL A 188 7.45 5.76 29.41
N SER A 189 6.16 5.52 29.16
CA SER A 189 5.06 6.39 29.61
C SER A 189 4.96 6.52 31.13
N GLY A 190 5.34 5.49 31.90
CA GLY A 190 5.07 5.43 33.35
C GLY A 190 3.57 5.49 33.70
N PRO A 191 3.21 5.25 34.97
CA PRO A 191 1.86 5.48 35.46
C PRO A 191 1.62 6.97 35.71
N ILE A 192 0.42 7.46 35.40
CA ILE A 192 -0.06 8.75 35.89
C ILE A 192 -1.12 8.50 36.95
N SER A 193 -0.96 9.09 38.13
CA SER A 193 -1.96 9.06 39.20
C SER A 193 -2.75 10.35 39.13
N LEU A 194 -4.03 10.26 38.80
CA LEU A 194 -4.97 11.38 38.83
C LEU A 194 -5.82 11.28 40.10
N ALA A 195 -5.70 12.26 40.98
CA ALA A 195 -6.59 12.38 42.13
C ALA A 195 -7.92 12.99 41.66
N LEU A 196 -8.92 12.15 41.39
CA LEU A 196 -10.28 12.57 41.06
C LEU A 196 -11.21 12.21 42.23
N GLY A 197 -11.81 13.22 42.85
CA GLY A 197 -12.85 13.03 43.88
C GLY A 197 -12.41 12.32 45.17
N GLY A 198 -11.12 12.38 45.53
CA GLY A 198 -10.58 11.71 46.73
C GLY A 198 -10.12 10.27 46.52
N SER A 199 -10.29 9.72 45.31
CA SER A 199 -9.69 8.45 44.90
C SER A 199 -8.50 8.67 43.95
N GLU A 200 -7.39 7.99 44.21
CA GLU A 200 -6.25 7.96 43.27
C GLU A 200 -6.56 6.97 42.13
N LEU A 201 -6.80 7.50 40.94
CA LEU A 201 -6.92 6.69 39.73
C LEU A 201 -5.57 6.63 39.03
N THR A 202 -4.91 5.49 39.12
CA THR A 202 -3.64 5.25 38.42
C THR A 202 -3.91 4.62 37.07
N ILE A 203 -3.60 5.34 35.99
CA ILE A 203 -3.73 4.83 34.61
C ILE A 203 -2.34 4.41 34.13
N PRO A 204 -2.06 3.10 33.97
CA PRO A 204 -0.81 2.65 33.39
C PRO A 204 -0.79 2.95 31.89
N GLY A 205 0.37 3.37 31.37
CA GLY A 205 0.57 3.60 29.94
C GLY A 205 -0.31 4.72 29.37
N TYR A 206 -0.56 5.78 30.14
CA TYR A 206 -1.48 6.85 29.76
C TYR A 206 -1.17 7.47 28.39
N MET A 207 0.11 7.55 28.00
CA MET A 207 0.50 8.09 26.68
C MET A 207 0.00 7.22 25.54
N VAL A 208 -0.14 5.90 25.72
CA VAL A 208 -0.69 4.99 24.70
C VAL A 208 -2.16 5.30 24.47
N TRP A 209 -2.94 5.44 25.54
CA TRP A 209 -4.35 5.80 25.46
C TRP A 209 -4.57 7.18 24.84
N PHE A 210 -3.74 8.15 25.23
CA PHE A 210 -3.75 9.49 24.65
C PHE A 210 -3.44 9.45 23.15
N ALA A 211 -2.41 8.71 22.73
CA ALA A 211 -2.05 8.56 21.33
C ALA A 211 -3.16 7.91 20.50
N ILE A 212 -3.83 6.89 21.03
CA ILE A 212 -4.99 6.25 20.39
C ILE A 212 -6.14 7.25 20.24
N GLY A 213 -6.47 7.98 21.31
CA GLY A 213 -7.53 9.00 21.28
C GLY A 213 -7.24 10.09 20.26
N TYR A 214 -6.01 10.62 20.26
CA TYR A 214 -5.53 11.60 19.28
C TYR A 214 -5.64 11.07 17.85
N ALA A 215 -5.21 9.83 17.60
CA ALA A 215 -5.28 9.21 16.28
C ALA A 215 -6.72 9.02 15.80
N VAL A 216 -7.65 8.62 16.67
CA VAL A 216 -9.07 8.47 16.32
C VAL A 216 -9.69 9.82 15.97
N VAL A 217 -9.50 10.84 16.82
CA VAL A 217 -10.03 12.18 16.57
C VAL A 217 -9.46 12.77 15.29
N GLY A 218 -8.14 12.69 15.10
CA GLY A 218 -7.48 13.15 13.88
C GLY A 218 -7.98 12.43 12.63
N SER A 219 -8.20 11.11 12.72
CA SER A 219 -8.76 10.31 11.61
C SER A 219 -10.19 10.71 11.28
N LEU A 220 -11.03 10.97 12.28
CA LEU A 220 -12.41 11.43 12.08
C LEU A 220 -12.42 12.81 11.41
N ILE A 221 -11.64 13.77 11.92
CA ILE A 221 -11.53 15.11 11.32
C ILE A 221 -11.07 14.99 9.86
N THR A 222 -10.01 14.24 9.60
CA THR A 222 -9.49 14.01 8.25
C THR A 222 -10.54 13.37 7.34
N HIS A 223 -11.31 12.40 7.85
CA HIS A 223 -12.39 11.77 7.10
C HIS A 223 -13.50 12.77 6.74
N PHE A 224 -13.95 13.58 7.70
CA PHE A 224 -15.01 14.57 7.46
C PHE A 224 -14.57 15.66 6.46
N VAL A 225 -13.33 16.15 6.59
CA VAL A 225 -12.77 17.17 5.67
C VAL A 225 -12.46 16.59 4.30
N GLY A 226 -11.98 15.35 4.22
CA GLY A 226 -11.60 14.69 2.96
C GLY A 226 -12.78 14.15 2.15
N ARG A 227 -13.88 13.75 2.79
CA ARG A 227 -15.06 13.18 2.13
C ARG A 227 -15.62 14.03 0.96
N PRO A 228 -15.77 15.37 1.06
CA PRO A 228 -16.22 16.19 -0.08
C PRO A 228 -15.19 16.25 -1.23
N LEU A 229 -13.89 16.13 -0.94
CA LEU A 229 -12.84 16.18 -1.98
C LEU A 229 -12.98 15.06 -3.00
N ILE A 230 -13.48 13.89 -2.60
CA ILE A 230 -13.71 12.75 -3.52
C ILE A 230 -14.66 13.16 -4.66
N GLY A 231 -15.75 13.86 -4.32
CA GLY A 231 -16.70 14.34 -5.32
C GLY A 231 -16.13 15.45 -6.20
N LEU A 232 -15.33 16.34 -5.61
CA LEU A 232 -14.67 17.44 -6.34
C LEU A 232 -13.60 16.91 -7.31
N SER A 233 -12.78 15.94 -6.89
CA SER A 233 -11.78 15.30 -7.75
C SER A 233 -12.43 14.57 -8.93
N PHE A 234 -13.55 13.88 -8.69
CA PHE A 234 -14.29 13.25 -9.78
C PHE A 234 -14.83 14.28 -10.78
N GLN A 235 -15.39 15.40 -10.29
CA GLN A 235 -15.84 16.49 -11.16
C GLN A 235 -14.68 17.09 -11.96
N GLN A 236 -13.52 17.30 -11.32
CA GLN A 236 -12.32 17.80 -11.98
C GLN A 236 -11.87 16.87 -13.11
N GLU A 237 -11.74 15.56 -12.84
CA GLU A 237 -11.39 14.55 -13.85
C GLU A 237 -12.39 14.55 -15.02
N GLN A 238 -13.68 14.70 -14.72
CA GLN A 238 -14.71 14.78 -15.75
C GLN A 238 -14.58 16.02 -16.63
N TYR A 239 -14.32 17.19 -16.04
CA TYR A 239 -14.09 18.43 -16.81
C TYR A 239 -12.82 18.34 -17.66
N GLU A 240 -11.71 17.80 -17.12
CA GLU A 240 -10.47 17.60 -17.87
C GLU A 240 -10.64 16.61 -19.02
N ALA A 241 -11.36 15.50 -18.80
CA ALA A 241 -11.64 14.50 -19.83
C ALA A 241 -12.50 15.09 -20.97
N ASN A 242 -13.55 15.84 -20.64
CA ASN A 242 -14.39 16.51 -21.62
C ASN A 242 -13.61 17.54 -22.44
N PHE A 243 -12.72 18.31 -21.79
CA PHE A 243 -11.85 19.26 -22.48
C PHE A 243 -10.89 18.57 -23.45
N ARG A 244 -10.20 17.50 -23.02
CA ARG A 244 -9.31 16.71 -23.89
C ARG A 244 -10.07 16.12 -25.08
N PHE A 245 -11.28 15.62 -24.86
CA PHE A 245 -12.13 15.09 -25.93
C PHE A 245 -12.48 16.18 -26.97
N MET A 246 -12.87 17.37 -26.52
CA MET A 246 -13.18 18.49 -27.43
C MET A 246 -11.96 18.91 -28.26
N LEU A 247 -10.76 18.93 -27.67
CA LEU A 247 -9.51 19.23 -28.39
C LEU A 247 -9.19 18.21 -29.49
N VAL A 248 -9.35 16.92 -29.20
CA VAL A 248 -9.14 15.84 -30.20
C VAL A 248 -10.12 16.00 -31.35
N ARG A 249 -11.40 16.28 -31.04
CA ARG A 249 -12.42 16.49 -32.06
C ARG A 249 -12.16 17.70 -32.93
N LEU A 250 -11.65 18.80 -32.36
CA LEU A 250 -11.29 19.99 -33.13
C LEU A 250 -10.17 19.68 -34.14
N ARG A 251 -9.17 18.90 -33.72
CA ARG A 251 -8.08 18.43 -34.59
C ARG A 251 -8.55 17.48 -35.69
N GLU A 252 -9.52 16.62 -35.41
CA GLU A 252 -10.05 15.66 -36.39
C GLU A 252 -10.96 16.33 -37.45
N ASN A 253 -11.54 17.49 -37.15
CA ASN A 253 -12.43 18.24 -38.04
C ASN A 253 -11.78 19.48 -38.67
N SER A 254 -10.48 19.68 -38.49
CA SER A 254 -9.65 20.73 -39.14
C SER A 254 -8.78 20.11 -40.21
#